data_AF-A0A7R9UEX5-F1
#
_entry.id   AF-A0A7R9UEX5-F1
#
_cell.length_a   1.000
_cell.length_b   1.000
_cell.length_c   1.000
_cell.angle_alpha   90.00
_cell.angle_beta   90.00
_cell.angle_gamma   90.00
#
_symmetry.space_group_name_H-M   'P 1'
#
loop_
_entity.id
_entity.type
_entity.pdbx_description
1 polymer ?
#
loop_
_entity_poly.entity_id
_entity_poly.type
_entity_poly.pdbx_seq_one_letter_code
_entity_poly.pdbx_strand_id
1 'polypeptide(L)'
;SHQMEFVVESFPTPVPKSAPLGFRVTPESLRASDTSAMGVRIPSFNVFGKLHKLQCPLNMPFTGEVCVAESEVAIESMNLQLIRNETIKANGKEQTEATEVQDIQVAAGDVA
;
A
#
# COMPACT_ATOMS: atom_id res chain seq x y z
N SER A 1 -2.13 -25.09 -28.73
CA SER A 1 -1.61 -24.20 -27.67
C SER A 1 -0.60 -23.30 -28.33
N HIS A 2 -0.85 -21.98 -28.41
CA HIS A 2 0.13 -21.01 -28.87
C HIS A 2 0.54 -20.18 -27.68
N GLN A 3 1.79 -20.36 -27.23
CA GLN A 3 2.40 -19.60 -26.14
C GLN A 3 3.21 -18.48 -26.78
N MET A 4 2.93 -17.24 -26.38
CA MET A 4 3.72 -16.06 -26.73
C MET A 4 4.42 -15.57 -25.47
N GLU A 5 5.72 -15.38 -25.57
CA GLU A 5 6.54 -14.75 -24.55
C GLU A 5 7.06 -13.44 -25.11
N PHE A 6 7.10 -12.41 -24.28
CA PHE A 6 7.68 -11.12 -24.63
C PHE A 6 8.39 -10.55 -23.40
N VAL A 7 9.41 -9.73 -23.67
CA VAL A 7 10.15 -8.98 -22.65
C VAL A 7 9.95 -7.50 -22.93
N VAL A 8 9.61 -6.74 -21.90
CA VAL A 8 9.52 -5.28 -21.98
C VAL A 8 10.72 -4.69 -21.28
N GLU A 9 11.61 -4.09 -22.05
CA GLU A 9 12.70 -3.28 -21.52
C GLU A 9 12.21 -1.84 -21.34
N SER A 10 12.37 -1.29 -20.14
CA SER A 10 12.02 0.10 -19.83
C SER A 10 13.29 0.90 -19.59
N PHE A 11 13.62 1.78 -20.54
CA PHE A 11 14.72 2.71 -20.37
C PHE A 11 14.37 3.77 -19.31
N PRO A 12 15.35 4.28 -18.55
CA PRO A 12 15.11 5.32 -17.56
C PRO A 12 14.43 6.53 -18.20
N THR A 13 13.15 6.70 -17.95
CA THR A 13 12.41 7.91 -18.31
C THR A 13 12.55 8.92 -17.18
N PRO A 14 12.65 10.22 -17.49
CA PRO A 14 12.65 11.26 -16.46
C PRO A 14 11.42 11.09 -15.58
N VAL A 15 11.63 10.79 -14.30
CA VAL A 15 10.55 10.61 -13.35
C VAL A 15 9.81 11.94 -13.24
N PRO A 16 8.50 11.99 -13.51
CA PRO A 16 7.75 13.22 -13.30
C PRO A 16 7.92 13.67 -11.85
N LYS A 17 8.12 14.97 -11.63
CA LYS A 17 8.17 15.52 -10.28
C LYS A 17 6.82 15.25 -9.62
N SER A 18 6.77 14.24 -8.76
CA SER A 18 5.63 14.02 -7.87
C SER A 18 5.96 14.63 -6.52
N ALA A 19 5.01 15.39 -5.98
CA ALA A 19 5.12 15.85 -4.61
C ALA A 19 5.00 14.62 -3.68
N PRO A 20 5.79 14.57 -2.61
CA PRO A 20 5.59 13.53 -1.61
C PRO A 20 4.19 13.57 -1.03
N LEU A 21 3.64 12.40 -0.68
CA LEU A 21 2.32 12.28 -0.08
C LEU A 21 2.45 11.82 1.36
N GLY A 22 1.99 12.65 2.29
CA GLY A 22 1.84 12.27 3.69
C GLY A 22 0.63 11.36 3.89
N PHE A 23 0.75 10.38 4.77
CA PHE A 23 -0.36 9.53 5.21
C PHE A 23 -0.43 9.47 6.73
N ARG A 24 -1.61 9.15 7.25
CA ARG A 24 -1.85 8.93 8.68
C ARG A 24 -2.85 7.81 8.86
N VAL A 25 -2.54 6.88 9.75
CA VAL A 25 -3.38 5.74 10.13
C VAL A 25 -3.72 5.90 11.60
N THR A 26 -5.01 5.99 11.87
CA THR A 26 -5.60 6.05 13.22
C THR A 26 -6.72 5.01 13.31
N PRO A 27 -7.20 4.66 14.52
CA PRO A 27 -8.34 3.77 14.67
C PRO A 27 -9.57 4.19 13.85
N GLU A 28 -9.84 5.49 13.73
CA GLU A 28 -10.94 6.04 12.95
C GLU A 28 -10.78 5.76 11.45
N SER A 29 -9.54 5.84 10.93
CA SER A 29 -9.26 5.51 9.53
C SER A 29 -9.50 4.03 9.21
N LEU A 30 -9.38 3.14 10.20
CA LEU A 30 -9.67 1.72 10.06
C LEU A 30 -11.16 1.40 10.16
N ARG A 31 -11.93 2.13 10.98
CA ARG A 31 -13.37 1.90 11.18
C ARG A 31 -14.22 2.15 9.92
N ALA A 32 -13.69 2.86 8.93
CA ALA A 32 -14.31 3.02 7.61
C ALA A 32 -14.24 1.74 6.74
N SER A 33 -13.44 0.75 7.15
CA SER A 33 -13.41 -0.60 6.59
C SER A 33 -14.20 -1.57 7.49
N ASP A 34 -14.65 -2.71 6.97
CA ASP A 34 -15.65 -3.65 7.56
C ASP A 34 -15.37 -4.16 9.00
N THR A 35 -14.25 -3.78 9.61
CA THR A 35 -13.89 -4.09 11.02
C THR A 35 -14.88 -3.55 12.05
N SER A 36 -15.66 -2.51 11.74
CA SER A 36 -16.72 -2.00 12.64
C SER A 36 -17.89 -2.98 12.84
N ALA A 37 -18.14 -3.86 11.86
CA ALA A 37 -19.20 -4.87 11.93
C ALA A 37 -18.91 -6.02 12.92
N MET A 38 -17.65 -6.19 13.32
CA MET A 38 -17.19 -7.29 14.18
C MET A 38 -17.20 -6.96 15.68
N GLY A 39 -17.59 -5.74 16.09
CA GLY A 39 -17.65 -5.34 17.51
C GLY A 39 -16.29 -5.31 18.23
N VAL A 40 -15.18 -5.35 17.48
CA VAL A 40 -13.82 -5.37 18.04
C VAL A 40 -13.41 -3.95 18.42
N ARG A 41 -13.05 -3.74 19.70
CA ARG A 41 -12.44 -2.49 20.16
C ARG A 41 -11.02 -2.41 19.59
N ILE A 42 -10.81 -1.54 18.62
CA ILE A 42 -9.48 -1.18 18.12
C ILE A 42 -8.78 -0.29 19.17
N PRO A 43 -7.58 -0.67 19.68
CA PRO A 43 -6.80 0.17 20.60
C PRO A 43 -6.44 1.52 20.01
N SER A 44 -6.15 2.53 20.84
CA SER A 44 -5.68 3.82 20.35
C SER A 44 -4.27 3.72 19.77
N PHE A 45 -4.03 4.32 18.61
CA PHE A 45 -2.70 4.47 18.02
C PHE A 45 -2.70 5.61 17.00
N ASN A 46 -1.50 6.05 16.62
CA ASN A 46 -1.30 7.06 15.61
C ASN A 46 0.00 6.79 14.86
N VAL A 47 -0.14 6.29 13.64
CA VAL A 47 0.97 6.03 12.74
C VAL A 47 0.90 7.06 11.62
N PHE A 48 2.03 7.65 11.26
CA PHE A 48 2.10 8.58 10.13
C PHE A 48 3.36 8.35 9.33
N GLY A 49 3.38 8.88 8.12
CA GLY A 49 4.52 8.71 7.25
C GLY A 49 4.35 9.47 5.96
N LYS A 50 5.24 9.19 5.02
CA LYS A 50 5.29 9.89 3.75
C LYS A 50 5.85 8.99 2.67
N LEU A 51 5.14 8.95 1.55
CA LEU A 51 5.64 8.37 0.32
C LEU A 51 6.41 9.45 -0.44
N HIS A 52 7.64 9.17 -0.85
CA HIS A 52 8.44 10.16 -1.58
C HIS A 52 7.92 10.43 -2.99
N LYS A 53 7.26 9.44 -3.60
CA LYS A 53 6.73 9.49 -4.97
C LYS A 53 5.39 8.78 -5.07
N LEU A 54 4.52 9.30 -5.92
CA LEU A 54 3.26 8.65 -6.29
C LEU A 54 3.33 7.98 -7.67
N GLN A 55 4.30 8.37 -8.47
CA GLN A 55 4.60 7.74 -9.75
C GLN A 55 5.93 7.02 -9.63
N CYS A 56 5.87 5.69 -9.66
CA CYS A 56 6.99 4.82 -9.33
C CYS A 56 7.38 3.99 -10.55
N PRO A 57 8.44 4.37 -11.28
CA PRO A 57 8.97 3.55 -12.36
C PRO A 57 9.36 2.16 -11.84
N LEU A 58 9.07 1.11 -12.60
CA LEU A 58 9.36 -0.28 -12.22
C LEU A 58 10.86 -0.54 -11.97
N ASN A 59 11.74 0.26 -12.58
CA ASN A 59 13.18 0.15 -12.45
C ASN A 59 13.77 1.03 -11.33
N MET A 60 12.93 1.64 -10.50
CA MET A 60 13.35 2.50 -9.39
C MET A 60 12.76 2.00 -8.07
N PRO A 61 13.49 2.12 -6.95
CA PRO A 61 12.96 1.70 -5.65
C PRO A 61 11.76 2.56 -5.24
N PHE A 62 10.75 1.90 -4.66
CA PHE A 62 9.70 2.55 -3.91
C PHE A 62 10.26 2.98 -2.55
N THR A 63 10.12 4.25 -2.20
CA THR A 63 10.72 4.79 -0.97
C THR A 63 9.74 5.69 -0.22
N GLY A 64 9.89 5.69 1.10
CA GLY A 64 9.12 6.52 2.01
C GLY A 64 9.64 6.38 3.43
N GLU A 65 8.92 6.99 4.36
CA GLU A 65 9.17 6.95 5.79
C GLU A 65 7.87 6.63 6.53
N VAL A 66 8.00 5.97 7.67
CA VAL A 66 6.89 5.64 8.55
C VAL A 66 7.34 5.80 10.00
N CYS A 67 6.46 6.34 10.84
CA CYS A 67 6.70 6.64 12.23
C CYS A 67 5.46 6.28 13.06
N VAL A 68 5.68 5.61 14.18
CA VAL A 68 4.67 5.40 15.21
C VAL A 68 4.78 6.57 16.18
N ALA A 69 3.74 7.40 16.27
CA ALA A 69 3.73 8.55 17.16
C ALA A 69 3.36 8.15 18.60
N GLU A 70 2.35 7.29 18.72
CA GLU A 70 1.78 6.79 19.97
C GLU A 70 1.02 5.49 19.67
N SER A 71 1.03 4.57 20.64
CA SER A 71 0.25 3.33 20.58
C SER A 71 -0.11 2.87 22.00
N GLU A 72 -1.38 2.50 22.23
CA GLU A 72 -1.87 1.94 23.50
C GLU A 72 -1.30 0.53 23.75
N VAL A 73 -0.89 -0.16 22.69
CA VAL A 73 -0.35 -1.52 22.72
C VAL A 73 0.87 -1.64 21.80
N ALA A 74 1.73 -2.63 22.05
CA ALA A 74 2.85 -2.92 21.17
C ALA A 74 2.35 -3.26 19.76
N ILE A 75 2.97 -2.67 18.74
CA ILE A 75 2.70 -2.98 17.33
C ILE A 75 3.59 -4.16 16.96
N GLU A 76 3.01 -5.35 16.74
CA GLU A 76 3.80 -6.57 16.47
C GLU A 76 4.56 -6.51 15.13
N SER A 77 3.93 -5.96 14.10
CA SER A 77 4.52 -5.81 12.78
C SER A 77 3.90 -4.65 12.02
N MET A 78 4.65 -4.16 11.03
CA MET A 78 4.15 -3.25 10.01
C MET A 78 4.54 -3.78 8.64
N ASN A 79 3.55 -3.87 7.75
CA ASN A 79 3.68 -4.46 6.44
C ASN A 79 3.29 -3.45 5.36
N LEU A 80 4.04 -3.44 4.27
CA LEU A 80 3.73 -2.71 3.04
C LEU A 80 3.29 -3.71 1.98
N GLN A 81 2.01 -3.66 1.62
CA GLN A 81 1.43 -4.52 0.59
C GLN A 81 1.34 -3.80 -0.75
N LEU A 82 1.84 -4.44 -1.80
CA LEU A 82 1.66 -4.02 -3.18
C LEU A 82 0.48 -4.77 -3.78
N ILE A 83 -0.62 -4.05 -4.02
CA ILE A 83 -1.83 -4.61 -4.61
C ILE A 83 -1.98 -4.08 -6.03
N ARG A 84 -2.15 -4.99 -6.99
CA ARG A 84 -2.47 -4.67 -8.38
C ARG A 84 -3.97 -4.74 -8.57
N ASN A 85 -4.57 -3.61 -8.95
CA ASN A 85 -5.98 -3.55 -9.35
C ASN A 85 -6.09 -3.58 -10.87
N GLU A 86 -6.72 -4.61 -11.43
CA GLU A 86 -6.98 -4.75 -12.85
C GLU A 86 -8.47 -4.55 -13.13
N THR A 87 -8.81 -3.59 -13.99
CA THR A 87 -10.20 -3.30 -14.35
C THR A 87 -10.45 -3.68 -15.81
N ILE A 88 -11.40 -4.60 -16.01
CA ILE A 88 -11.87 -5.02 -17.33
C ILE A 88 -13.22 -4.35 -17.61
N LYS A 89 -13.30 -3.65 -18.75
CA LYS A 89 -14.53 -3.04 -19.25
C LYS A 89 -14.94 -3.73 -20.55
N ALA A 90 -16.07 -4.43 -20.53
CA ALA A 90 -16.59 -5.14 -21.71
C ALA A 90 -18.12 -5.15 -21.72
N ASN A 91 -18.74 -4.89 -22.87
CA ASN A 91 -20.20 -4.94 -23.07
C ASN A 91 -21.01 -4.14 -22.03
N GLY A 92 -20.52 -2.96 -21.66
CA GLY A 92 -21.17 -2.10 -20.66
C GLY A 92 -21.04 -2.58 -19.21
N LYS A 93 -20.28 -3.65 -18.96
CA LYS A 93 -19.94 -4.13 -17.62
C LYS A 93 -18.51 -3.72 -17.28
N GLU A 94 -18.29 -3.42 -16.01
CA GLU A 94 -16.99 -3.12 -15.42
C GLU A 94 -16.75 -4.06 -14.25
N GLN A 95 -15.62 -4.75 -14.27
CA GLN A 95 -15.18 -5.64 -13.19
C GLN A 95 -13.75 -5.28 -12.82
N THR A 96 -13.50 -5.09 -11.53
CA THR A 96 -12.16 -4.85 -10.99
C THR A 96 -11.75 -6.04 -10.14
N GLU A 97 -10.55 -6.56 -10.38
CA GLU A 97 -9.92 -7.61 -9.59
C GLU A 97 -8.69 -7.04 -8.88
N ALA A 98 -8.58 -7.30 -7.58
CA ALA A 98 -7.41 -6.95 -6.79
C ALA A 98 -6.55 -8.21 -6.60
N THR A 99 -5.28 -8.14 -6.97
CA THR A 99 -4.28 -9.19 -6.76
C THR A 99 -3.18 -8.67 -5.85
N GLU A 100 -2.88 -9.36 -4.77
CA GLU A 100 -1.65 -9.09 -3.99
C GLU A 100 -0.43 -9.52 -4.81
N VAL A 101 0.49 -8.59 -5.04
CA VAL A 101 1.74 -8.82 -5.78
C VAL A 101 2.90 -9.08 -4.82
N GLN A 102 2.92 -8.36 -3.70
CA GLN A 102 3.98 -8.44 -2.72
C GLN A 102 3.50 -8.00 -1.34
N ASP A 103 4.03 -8.63 -0.31
CA ASP A 103 3.92 -8.21 1.09
C ASP A 103 5.33 -8.05 1.67
N ILE A 104 5.69 -6.83 2.09
CA ILE A 104 7.01 -6.50 2.64
C ILE A 104 6.85 -6.09 4.09
N GLN A 105 7.45 -6.85 5.00
CA GLN A 105 7.55 -6.43 6.39
C GLN A 105 8.58 -5.28 6.51
N VAL A 106 8.11 -4.11 6.95
CA VAL A 106 8.95 -2.91 7.15
C VAL A 106 9.34 -2.70 8.61
N ALA A 107 8.62 -3.31 9.55
CA ALA A 107 8.98 -3.33 10.96
C ALA A 107 8.46 -4.60 11.66
N ALA A 108 9.18 -5.05 12.70
CA ALA A 108 8.87 -6.24 13.48
C ALA A 108 9.28 -6.04 14.95
N GLY A 109 8.51 -6.60 15.90
CA GLY A 109 8.76 -6.46 17.33
C GLY A 109 8.15 -5.19 17.92
N ASP A 110 8.45 -4.80 19.16
CA ASP A 110 7.89 -3.60 19.77
C ASP A 110 8.40 -2.32 19.07
N VAL A 111 7.66 -1.83 18.06
CA VAL A 111 8.00 -0.64 17.26
C VAL A 111 7.41 0.66 17.85
N ALA A 112 6.88 0.61 19.09
CA ALA A 112 6.24 1.73 19.76
C ALA A 112 7.22 2.67 20.49
#